data_AF-A0A3D5DPB0-F1
#
_entry.id   AF-A0A3D5DPB0-F1
#
_cell.length_a   1.000
_cell.length_b   1.000
_cell.length_c   1.000
_cell.angle_alpha   90.00
_cell.angle_beta   90.00
_cell.angle_gamma   90.00
#
_symmetry.space_group_name_H-M   'P 1'
#
loop_
_entity.id
_entity.type
_entity.pdbx_description
1 polymer ?
#
loop_
_entity_poly.entity_id
_entity_poly.type
_entity_poly.pdbx_seq_one_letter_code
_entity_poly.pdbx_strand_id
1 'polypeptide(L)'
;MLEAEREREARAAKVWCGGATPTRTTLPSWAHDSVGDRFFCDNDISAAAGAPPLADTALPAKEELSQDPAHWVVAVSALVRGVVLDRLDVSDPAVTTLTDLLTPVVTKEFASAEDDDTNPAFASGDGPLFQLGGCVLVDATWAIVGLEPIEPVLALLERRLDGALTGLGTGLTGAVVAEALIRAFAGSYRCEMPGDVECLKRLGPTSSGNPLHDLILAKAVAPENALRLGLIVLGILGDLARTDAMSVLSGEGPA
;
A
#
# COMPACT_ATOMS: atom_id res chain seq x y z
N MET A 1 10.01 -19.60 -13.77
CA MET A 1 10.46 -18.29 -13.25
C MET A 1 9.68 -17.97 -11.98
N LEU A 2 8.37 -17.81 -12.06
CA LEU A 2 7.46 -17.60 -10.91
C LEU A 2 7.62 -18.60 -9.74
N GLU A 3 7.83 -19.89 -10.03
CA GLU A 3 8.00 -20.90 -8.96
C GLU A 3 9.33 -20.73 -8.19
N ALA A 4 10.41 -20.40 -8.89
CA ALA A 4 11.72 -20.15 -8.27
C ALA A 4 11.73 -18.86 -7.43
N GLU A 5 10.95 -17.86 -7.85
CA GLU A 5 10.72 -16.60 -7.14
C GLU A 5 9.92 -16.84 -5.85
N ARG A 6 8.79 -17.55 -5.94
CA ARG A 6 8.01 -17.98 -4.77
C ARG A 6 8.83 -18.82 -3.78
N GLU A 7 9.67 -19.72 -4.27
CA GLU A 7 10.58 -20.45 -3.39
C GLU A 7 11.60 -19.55 -2.71
N ARG A 8 12.08 -18.50 -3.39
CA ARG A 8 13.02 -17.53 -2.83
C ARG A 8 12.36 -16.67 -1.75
N GLU A 9 11.15 -16.20 -1.99
CA GLU A 9 10.32 -15.52 -1.00
C GLU A 9 10.02 -16.41 0.20
N ALA A 10 9.65 -17.68 -0.01
CA ALA A 10 9.40 -18.62 1.07
C ALA A 10 10.66 -18.89 1.91
N ARG A 11 11.85 -18.93 1.30
CA ARG A 11 13.12 -19.02 2.01
C ARG A 11 13.39 -17.74 2.81
N ALA A 12 13.18 -16.57 2.23
CA ALA A 12 13.31 -15.29 2.90
C ALA A 12 12.36 -15.21 4.12
N ALA A 13 11.10 -15.58 3.97
CA ALA A 13 10.11 -15.57 5.05
C ALA A 13 10.49 -16.50 6.22
N LYS A 14 11.16 -17.63 5.95
CA LYS A 14 11.70 -18.50 7.00
C LYS A 14 12.83 -17.84 7.79
N VAL A 15 13.72 -17.10 7.14
CA VAL A 15 14.79 -16.34 7.83
C VAL A 15 14.16 -15.40 8.87
N TRP A 16 13.09 -14.72 8.48
CA TRP A 16 12.36 -13.78 9.33
C TRP A 16 11.67 -14.43 10.54
N CYS A 17 11.50 -15.76 10.52
CA CYS A 17 10.92 -16.55 11.60
C CYS A 17 11.97 -17.49 12.27
N GLY A 18 13.26 -17.17 12.20
CA GLY A 18 14.32 -17.97 12.82
C GLY A 18 14.44 -19.39 12.23
N GLY A 19 14.08 -19.56 10.95
CA GLY A 19 14.07 -20.84 10.24
C GLY A 19 12.71 -21.57 10.25
N ALA A 20 11.74 -21.11 11.05
CA ALA A 20 10.40 -21.67 11.07
C ALA A 20 9.55 -21.16 9.88
N THR A 21 8.50 -21.92 9.52
CA THR A 21 7.50 -21.42 8.56
C THR A 21 6.63 -20.37 9.25
N PRO A 22 6.36 -19.20 8.62
CA PRO A 22 5.46 -18.20 9.19
C PRO A 22 4.07 -18.78 9.45
N THR A 23 3.48 -18.42 10.60
CA THR A 23 2.09 -18.79 10.89
C THR A 23 1.16 -17.83 10.19
N ARG A 24 0.33 -18.36 9.29
CA ARG A 24 -0.69 -17.58 8.57
C ARG A 24 -1.74 -17.04 9.55
N THR A 25 -2.07 -15.75 9.46
CA THR A 25 -3.18 -15.16 10.24
C THR A 25 -4.53 -15.45 9.57
N THR A 26 -5.60 -15.39 10.35
CA THR A 26 -6.96 -15.63 9.83
C THR A 26 -7.47 -14.37 9.15
N LEU A 27 -7.95 -14.50 7.92
CA LEU A 27 -8.61 -13.39 7.23
C LEU A 27 -10.03 -13.19 7.78
N PRO A 28 -10.47 -11.94 7.97
CA PRO A 28 -11.86 -11.67 8.30
C PRO A 28 -12.77 -12.12 7.15
N SER A 29 -13.94 -12.67 7.49
CA SER A 29 -14.95 -13.08 6.51
C SER A 29 -16.01 -11.99 6.40
N TRP A 30 -16.35 -11.62 5.18
CA TRP A 30 -17.35 -10.61 4.86
C TRP A 30 -18.39 -11.16 3.90
N ALA A 31 -19.53 -10.47 3.78
CA ALA A 31 -20.53 -10.78 2.77
C ALA A 31 -19.91 -10.67 1.36
N HIS A 32 -20.20 -11.62 0.48
CA HIS A 32 -19.66 -11.63 -0.88
C HIS A 32 -19.95 -10.31 -1.61
N ASP A 33 -18.95 -9.80 -2.34
CA ASP A 33 -18.95 -8.53 -3.09
C ASP A 33 -19.10 -7.26 -2.22
N SER A 34 -19.17 -7.39 -0.90
CA SER A 34 -19.05 -6.24 0.00
C SER A 34 -17.70 -5.53 -0.16
N VAL A 35 -17.61 -4.30 0.34
CA VAL A 35 -16.32 -3.58 0.41
C VAL A 35 -15.29 -4.41 1.19
N GLY A 36 -15.70 -5.08 2.27
CA GLY A 36 -14.83 -5.97 3.03
C GLY A 36 -14.36 -7.18 2.24
N ASP A 37 -15.25 -7.84 1.49
CA ASP A 37 -14.85 -8.98 0.64
C ASP A 37 -13.85 -8.54 -0.42
N ARG A 38 -14.13 -7.44 -1.14
CA ARG A 38 -13.23 -6.91 -2.18
C ARG A 38 -11.86 -6.53 -1.63
N PHE A 39 -11.80 -5.94 -0.44
CA PHE A 39 -10.54 -5.48 0.16
C PHE A 39 -9.71 -6.62 0.77
N PHE A 40 -10.35 -7.53 1.54
CA PHE A 40 -9.61 -8.56 2.29
C PHE A 40 -9.38 -9.85 1.49
N CYS A 41 -10.14 -10.09 0.41
CA CYS A 41 -9.89 -11.17 -0.54
C CYS A 41 -8.95 -10.76 -1.69
N ASP A 42 -8.54 -9.49 -1.75
CA ASP A 42 -7.52 -9.01 -2.67
C ASP A 42 -6.21 -9.84 -2.55
N ASN A 43 -5.52 -10.03 -3.68
CA ASN A 43 -4.37 -10.91 -3.75
C ASN A 43 -3.25 -10.49 -2.80
N ASP A 44 -2.93 -9.20 -2.73
CA ASP A 44 -1.80 -8.72 -1.93
C ASP A 44 -2.14 -8.73 -0.44
N ILE A 45 -3.36 -8.30 -0.06
CA ILE A 45 -3.83 -8.35 1.33
C ILE A 45 -3.96 -9.80 1.82
N SER A 46 -4.51 -10.69 1.00
CA SER A 46 -4.66 -12.12 1.33
C SER A 46 -3.31 -12.85 1.36
N ALA A 47 -2.35 -12.46 0.50
CA ALA A 47 -0.99 -12.99 0.53
C ALA A 47 -0.26 -12.56 1.80
N ALA A 48 -0.39 -11.29 2.19
CA ALA A 48 0.21 -10.73 3.41
C ALA A 48 -0.20 -11.50 4.68
N ALA A 49 -1.36 -12.17 4.70
CA ALA A 49 -1.73 -13.03 5.82
C ALA A 49 -0.72 -14.15 6.10
N GLY A 50 0.05 -14.59 5.11
CA GLY A 50 1.13 -15.58 5.24
C GLY A 50 2.48 -14.99 5.64
N ALA A 51 2.62 -13.66 5.75
CA ALA A 51 3.87 -13.01 6.11
C ALA A 51 4.21 -13.22 7.60
N PRO A 52 5.48 -13.10 8.02
CA PRO A 52 5.87 -13.08 9.43
C PRO A 52 5.17 -11.96 10.23
N PRO A 53 4.71 -12.22 11.48
CA PRO A 53 4.17 -11.17 12.35
C PRO A 53 5.28 -10.24 12.86
N LEU A 54 5.10 -8.92 12.79
CA LEU A 54 6.14 -7.95 13.17
C LEU A 54 6.57 -8.02 14.65
N ALA A 55 5.67 -8.44 15.55
CA ALA A 55 5.98 -8.53 16.98
C ALA A 55 7.07 -9.57 17.30
N ASP A 56 7.19 -10.63 16.49
CA ASP A 56 8.06 -11.79 16.76
C ASP A 56 9.10 -12.01 15.65
N THR A 57 9.29 -11.04 14.75
CA THR A 57 10.21 -11.20 13.61
C THR A 57 11.68 -11.11 14.00
N ALA A 58 12.46 -12.08 13.53
CA ALA A 58 13.91 -12.01 13.48
C ALA A 58 14.32 -11.25 12.22
N LEU A 59 14.52 -9.93 12.32
CA LEU A 59 14.89 -9.10 11.17
C LEU A 59 16.20 -9.62 10.53
N PRO A 60 16.26 -9.70 9.19
CA PRO A 60 17.49 -10.08 8.48
C PRO A 60 18.58 -9.02 8.67
N ALA A 61 19.82 -9.36 8.30
CA ALA A 61 20.91 -8.39 8.33
C ALA A 61 20.61 -7.20 7.40
N LYS A 62 21.08 -6.01 7.77
CA LYS A 62 20.85 -4.79 6.97
C LYS A 62 21.38 -4.94 5.54
N GLU A 63 22.50 -5.63 5.40
CA GLU A 63 23.14 -5.90 4.11
C GLU A 63 22.24 -6.80 3.23
N GLU A 64 21.67 -7.87 3.79
CA GLU A 64 20.74 -8.77 3.09
C GLU A 64 19.47 -8.02 2.68
N LEU A 65 18.89 -7.25 3.60
CA LEU A 65 17.71 -6.42 3.33
C LEU A 65 18.00 -5.33 2.29
N SER A 66 19.25 -4.90 2.11
CA SER A 66 19.58 -3.86 1.12
C SER A 66 19.79 -4.39 -0.31
N GLN A 67 19.90 -5.72 -0.48
CA GLN A 67 20.33 -6.33 -1.75
C GLN A 67 19.42 -7.41 -2.29
N ASP A 68 18.58 -8.06 -1.46
CA ASP A 68 17.71 -9.15 -1.91
C ASP A 68 16.25 -8.70 -2.07
N PRO A 69 15.70 -8.68 -3.30
CA PRO A 69 14.29 -8.38 -3.53
C PRO A 69 13.30 -9.28 -2.81
N ALA A 70 13.65 -10.54 -2.55
CA ALA A 70 12.77 -11.44 -1.79
C ALA A 70 12.57 -10.96 -0.34
N HIS A 71 13.57 -10.28 0.24
CA HIS A 71 13.40 -9.66 1.56
C HIS A 71 12.55 -8.39 1.51
N TRP A 72 12.51 -7.68 0.38
CA TRP A 72 11.61 -6.52 0.20
C TRP A 72 10.15 -6.96 0.16
N VAL A 73 9.83 -8.00 -0.63
CA VAL A 73 8.50 -8.63 -0.67
C VAL A 73 8.02 -9.03 0.72
N VAL A 74 8.86 -9.76 1.47
CA VAL A 74 8.52 -10.21 2.83
C VAL A 74 8.35 -9.02 3.78
N ALA A 75 9.20 -7.99 3.67
CA ALA A 75 9.11 -6.81 4.52
C ALA A 75 7.81 -6.03 4.29
N VAL A 76 7.45 -5.75 3.03
CA VAL A 76 6.19 -5.06 2.69
C VAL A 76 5.00 -5.91 3.13
N SER A 77 5.00 -7.22 2.84
CA SER A 77 3.93 -8.12 3.27
C SER A 77 3.77 -8.16 4.79
N ALA A 78 4.86 -8.12 5.56
CA ALA A 78 4.83 -8.07 7.02
C ALA A 78 4.28 -6.72 7.53
N LEU A 79 4.63 -5.60 6.88
CA LEU A 79 4.06 -4.27 7.19
C LEU A 79 2.56 -4.22 6.90
N VAL A 80 2.13 -4.73 5.75
CA VAL A 80 0.72 -4.83 5.36
C VAL A 80 -0.05 -5.69 6.35
N ARG A 81 0.46 -6.90 6.66
CA ARG A 81 -0.12 -7.77 7.70
C ARG A 81 -0.24 -7.03 9.02
N GLY A 82 0.85 -6.41 9.47
CA GLY A 82 0.90 -5.69 10.75
C GLY A 82 -0.18 -4.62 10.86
N VAL A 83 -0.26 -3.72 9.88
CA VAL A 83 -1.19 -2.58 9.92
C VAL A 83 -2.63 -2.99 9.62
N VAL A 84 -2.85 -3.87 8.64
CA VAL A 84 -4.20 -4.20 8.14
C VAL A 84 -4.82 -5.36 8.89
N LEU A 85 -4.08 -6.44 9.15
CA LEU A 85 -4.65 -7.66 9.72
C LEU A 85 -4.46 -7.71 11.23
N ASP A 86 -3.25 -7.38 11.70
CA ASP A 86 -2.91 -7.38 13.12
C ASP A 86 -3.24 -6.03 13.81
N ARG A 87 -3.65 -5.02 13.03
CA ARG A 87 -4.09 -3.67 13.47
C ARG A 87 -3.08 -2.92 14.32
N LEU A 88 -1.80 -3.07 14.00
CA LEU A 88 -0.73 -2.27 14.58
C LEU A 88 -0.86 -0.81 14.12
N ASP A 89 -0.66 0.11 15.06
CA ASP A 89 -0.53 1.54 14.73
C ASP A 89 0.75 1.77 13.91
N VAL A 90 0.75 2.74 13.00
CA VAL A 90 1.95 3.04 12.20
C VAL A 90 3.10 3.57 13.08
N SER A 91 2.78 4.11 14.25
CA SER A 91 3.73 4.53 15.29
C SER A 91 4.23 3.36 16.14
N ASP A 92 3.76 2.14 15.91
CA ASP A 92 4.28 0.96 16.59
C ASP A 92 5.80 0.84 16.35
N PRO A 93 6.60 0.53 17.39
CA PRO A 93 8.05 0.44 17.25
C PRO A 93 8.52 -0.55 16.18
N ALA A 94 7.81 -1.67 15.97
CA ALA A 94 8.18 -2.66 14.98
C ALA A 94 7.94 -2.15 13.55
N VAL A 95 6.81 -1.46 13.33
CA VAL A 95 6.50 -0.79 12.05
C VAL A 95 7.51 0.33 11.78
N THR A 96 7.79 1.15 12.79
CA THR A 96 8.76 2.26 12.72
C THR A 96 10.16 1.76 12.38
N THR A 97 10.63 0.72 13.07
CA THR A 97 11.96 0.12 12.87
C THR A 97 12.11 -0.43 11.46
N LEU A 98 11.11 -1.19 10.98
CA LEU A 98 11.21 -1.79 9.66
C LEU A 98 11.11 -0.74 8.53
N THR A 99 10.25 0.27 8.69
CA THR A 99 10.19 1.38 7.73
C THR A 99 11.50 2.17 7.67
N ASP A 100 12.16 2.43 8.80
CA ASP A 100 13.48 3.08 8.85
C ASP A 100 14.58 2.23 8.18
N LEU A 101 14.53 0.91 8.36
CA LEU A 101 15.48 0.00 7.72
C LEU A 101 15.33 -0.05 6.19
N LEU A 102 14.11 0.12 5.68
CA LEU A 102 13.82 0.15 4.24
C LEU A 102 14.09 1.50 3.60
N THR A 103 14.22 2.59 4.36
CA THR A 103 14.47 3.94 3.85
C THR A 103 15.57 4.00 2.78
N PRO A 104 16.77 3.43 2.98
CA PRO A 104 17.83 3.49 1.96
C PRO A 104 17.46 2.77 0.65
N VAL A 105 16.65 1.71 0.73
CA VAL A 105 16.18 0.96 -0.44
C VAL A 105 15.16 1.81 -1.20
N VAL A 106 14.22 2.44 -0.49
CA VAL A 106 13.20 3.34 -1.07
C VAL A 106 13.85 4.54 -1.76
N THR A 107 14.81 5.19 -1.12
CA THR A 107 15.53 6.33 -1.73
C THR A 107 16.28 5.89 -2.99
N LYS A 108 16.90 4.70 -2.97
CA LYS A 108 17.61 4.16 -4.13
C LYS A 108 16.64 3.78 -5.27
N GLU A 109 15.54 3.11 -4.95
CA GLU A 109 14.49 2.74 -5.90
C GLU A 109 13.92 3.97 -6.59
N PHE A 110 13.60 5.02 -5.82
CA PHE A 110 13.12 6.29 -6.38
C PHE A 110 14.16 6.93 -7.32
N ALA A 111 15.42 6.99 -6.92
CA ALA A 111 16.48 7.54 -7.76
C ALA A 111 16.74 6.73 -9.05
N SER A 112 16.59 5.40 -9.01
CA SER A 112 16.77 4.53 -10.18
C SER A 112 15.62 4.62 -11.19
N ALA A 113 14.40 4.95 -10.75
CA ALA A 113 13.28 5.17 -11.66
C ALA A 113 13.42 6.45 -12.51
N GLU A 114 14.31 7.37 -12.13
CA GLU A 114 14.63 8.58 -12.90
C GLU A 114 15.75 8.37 -13.94
N ASP A 115 16.42 7.22 -13.94
CA ASP A 115 17.61 6.94 -14.75
C ASP A 115 17.41 5.69 -15.62
N ASP A 116 17.05 5.89 -16.90
CA ASP A 116 16.61 4.87 -17.88
C ASP A 116 17.67 3.78 -18.22
N ASP A 117 18.89 3.90 -17.66
CA ASP A 117 20.05 3.12 -18.13
C ASP A 117 20.84 2.32 -17.07
N THR A 118 20.51 2.33 -15.77
CA THR A 118 21.47 1.71 -14.80
C THR A 118 20.93 1.18 -13.45
N ASN A 119 20.24 0.02 -13.41
CA ASN A 119 20.49 -1.04 -12.40
C ASN A 119 19.71 -2.35 -12.66
N PRO A 120 20.35 -3.50 -12.96
CA PRO A 120 19.64 -4.79 -13.03
C PRO A 120 19.17 -5.32 -11.66
N ALA A 121 19.60 -4.72 -10.54
CA ALA A 121 19.15 -5.11 -9.19
C ALA A 121 17.72 -4.64 -8.87
N PHE A 122 17.22 -3.64 -9.58
CA PHE A 122 15.83 -3.19 -9.57
C PHE A 122 15.32 -3.30 -11.00
N ALA A 123 15.04 -4.53 -11.46
CA ALA A 123 14.09 -4.65 -12.56
C ALA A 123 12.84 -3.88 -12.13
N SER A 124 12.34 -2.97 -12.97
CA SER A 124 11.24 -2.07 -12.64
C SER A 124 10.05 -2.88 -12.12
N GLY A 125 9.83 -2.89 -10.80
CA GLY A 125 8.69 -3.61 -10.19
C GLY A 125 8.91 -4.30 -8.84
N ASP A 126 10.14 -4.41 -8.32
CA ASP A 126 10.36 -5.28 -7.15
C ASP A 126 10.66 -4.55 -5.82
N GLY A 127 10.82 -3.23 -5.83
CA GLY A 127 11.21 -2.47 -4.65
C GLY A 127 10.05 -2.18 -3.68
N PRO A 128 10.34 -1.84 -2.41
CA PRO A 128 9.30 -1.57 -1.41
C PRO A 128 8.34 -0.43 -1.77
N LEU A 129 8.82 0.61 -2.47
CA LEU A 129 8.01 1.75 -2.86
C LEU A 129 6.99 1.35 -3.93
N PHE A 130 7.40 0.54 -4.91
CA PHE A 130 6.52 -0.02 -5.93
C PHE A 130 5.53 -1.02 -5.34
N GLN A 131 5.99 -1.97 -4.52
CA GLN A 131 5.10 -2.98 -3.95
C GLN A 131 3.99 -2.36 -3.08
N LEU A 132 4.35 -1.44 -2.16
CA LEU A 132 3.33 -0.79 -1.34
C LEU A 132 2.48 0.17 -2.17
N GLY A 133 3.09 0.93 -3.07
CA GLY A 133 2.42 1.99 -3.82
C GLY A 133 1.68 1.51 -5.06
N GLY A 134 2.41 0.98 -6.03
CA GLY A 134 1.91 0.57 -7.34
C GLY A 134 1.13 -0.76 -7.35
N CYS A 135 1.27 -1.60 -6.31
CA CYS A 135 0.47 -2.82 -6.14
C CYS A 135 -0.57 -2.64 -5.03
N VAL A 136 -0.15 -2.71 -3.77
CA VAL A 136 -1.05 -2.80 -2.61
C VAL A 136 -2.02 -1.61 -2.53
N LEU A 137 -1.53 -0.36 -2.62
CA LEU A 137 -2.38 0.82 -2.51
C LEU A 137 -3.30 1.02 -3.73
N VAL A 138 -2.86 0.62 -4.92
CA VAL A 138 -3.68 0.68 -6.13
C VAL A 138 -4.86 -0.28 -6.02
N ASP A 139 -4.61 -1.52 -5.61
CA ASP A 139 -5.65 -2.55 -5.46
C ASP A 139 -6.57 -2.27 -4.26
N ALA A 140 -6.00 -1.80 -3.14
CA ALA A 140 -6.77 -1.31 -1.99
C ALA A 140 -7.68 -0.14 -2.38
N THR A 141 -7.21 0.79 -3.23
CA THR A 141 -8.03 1.91 -3.72
C THR A 141 -9.17 1.39 -4.60
N TRP A 142 -8.89 0.45 -5.50
CA TRP A 142 -9.93 -0.20 -6.30
C TRP A 142 -10.97 -0.90 -5.42
N ALA A 143 -10.56 -1.60 -4.37
CA ALA A 143 -11.49 -2.26 -3.45
C ALA A 143 -12.44 -1.25 -2.76
N ILE A 144 -11.98 -0.03 -2.49
CA ILE A 144 -12.80 1.04 -1.91
C ILE A 144 -13.71 1.70 -2.95
N VAL A 145 -13.17 2.05 -4.13
CA VAL A 145 -13.93 2.71 -5.20
C VAL A 145 -14.98 1.75 -5.79
N GLY A 146 -14.56 0.53 -6.16
CA GLY A 146 -15.43 -0.44 -6.80
C GLY A 146 -16.06 0.08 -8.09
N LEU A 147 -17.39 0.03 -8.11
CA LEU A 147 -18.22 0.53 -9.21
C LEU A 147 -18.95 1.83 -8.83
N GLU A 148 -18.43 2.55 -7.84
CA GLU A 148 -18.96 3.85 -7.44
C GLU A 148 -18.41 4.98 -8.32
N PRO A 149 -19.14 6.09 -8.49
CA PRO A 149 -18.60 7.28 -9.12
C PRO A 149 -17.38 7.80 -8.34
N ILE A 150 -16.37 8.30 -9.06
CA ILE A 150 -15.11 8.73 -8.44
C ILE A 150 -15.32 9.92 -7.50
N GLU A 151 -16.10 10.93 -7.90
CA GLU A 151 -16.16 12.21 -7.18
C GLU A 151 -16.64 12.06 -5.72
N PRO A 152 -17.72 11.31 -5.41
CA PRO A 152 -18.11 11.08 -4.01
C PRO A 152 -17.09 10.27 -3.21
N VAL A 153 -16.42 9.28 -3.83
CA VAL A 153 -15.39 8.49 -3.16
C VAL A 153 -14.16 9.35 -2.88
N LEU A 154 -13.75 10.19 -3.82
CA LEU A 154 -12.67 11.16 -3.63
C LEU A 154 -12.94 12.07 -2.44
N ALA A 155 -14.16 12.62 -2.34
CA ALA A 155 -14.55 13.48 -1.23
C ALA A 155 -14.56 12.73 0.13
N LEU A 156 -14.97 11.46 0.14
CA LEU A 156 -14.87 10.60 1.34
C LEU A 156 -13.40 10.40 1.74
N LEU A 157 -12.55 10.01 0.78
CA LEU A 157 -11.14 9.75 1.03
C LEU A 157 -10.42 11.00 1.54
N GLU A 158 -10.66 12.16 0.92
CA GLU A 158 -10.12 13.45 1.36
C GLU A 158 -10.41 13.69 2.85
N ARG A 159 -11.68 13.61 3.27
CA ARG A 159 -12.07 13.84 4.67
C ARG A 159 -11.41 12.86 5.64
N ARG A 160 -11.35 11.58 5.27
CA ARG A 160 -10.76 10.54 6.11
C ARG A 160 -9.25 10.73 6.26
N LEU A 161 -8.58 11.09 5.17
CA LEU A 161 -7.14 11.32 5.13
C LEU A 161 -6.76 12.62 5.86
N ASP A 162 -7.52 13.71 5.71
CA ASP A 162 -7.27 14.96 6.45
C ASP A 162 -7.26 14.73 7.96
N GLY A 163 -8.19 13.93 8.48
CA GLY A 163 -8.25 13.58 9.90
C GLY A 163 -6.98 12.89 10.39
N ALA A 164 -6.41 11.99 9.60
CA ALA A 164 -5.20 11.24 9.95
C ALA A 164 -3.92 12.05 9.76
N LEU A 165 -3.85 12.87 8.70
CA LEU A 165 -2.64 13.62 8.33
C LEU A 165 -2.43 14.88 9.19
N THR A 166 -3.50 15.47 9.74
CA THR A 166 -3.41 16.65 10.62
C THR A 166 -2.45 16.44 11.80
N GLY A 167 -2.33 15.20 12.30
CA GLY A 167 -1.41 14.85 13.39
C GLY A 167 0.06 14.78 13.02
N LEU A 168 0.42 14.78 11.73
CA LEU A 168 1.78 14.57 11.25
C LEU A 168 2.58 15.87 11.04
N GLY A 169 1.93 17.03 11.05
CA GLY A 169 2.60 18.34 10.95
C GLY A 169 3.30 18.60 9.61
N THR A 170 2.99 17.84 8.55
CA THR A 170 3.67 17.89 7.25
C THR A 170 3.10 18.95 6.30
N GLY A 171 1.92 19.51 6.60
CA GLY A 171 1.18 20.37 5.68
C GLY A 171 0.57 19.63 4.48
N LEU A 172 0.70 18.30 4.43
CA LEU A 172 0.08 17.43 3.43
C LEU A 172 -1.42 17.31 3.71
N THR A 173 -2.25 17.56 2.70
CA THR A 173 -3.70 17.43 2.81
C THR A 173 -4.19 16.07 2.31
N GLY A 174 -5.33 15.63 2.83
CA GLY A 174 -6.04 14.45 2.38
C GLY A 174 -6.41 14.54 0.90
N ALA A 175 -6.73 15.73 0.39
CA ALA A 175 -7.01 15.96 -1.02
C ALA A 175 -5.82 15.54 -1.90
N VAL A 176 -4.60 16.00 -1.58
CA VAL A 176 -3.39 15.68 -2.37
C VAL A 176 -3.15 14.17 -2.42
N VAL A 177 -3.35 13.47 -1.31
CA VAL A 177 -3.16 12.02 -1.23
C VAL A 177 -4.29 11.28 -1.95
N ALA A 178 -5.55 11.67 -1.73
CA ALA A 178 -6.70 11.06 -2.38
C ALA A 178 -6.64 11.19 -3.90
N GLU A 179 -6.27 12.37 -4.41
CA GLU A 179 -6.08 12.58 -5.85
C GLU A 179 -4.95 11.71 -6.41
N ALA A 180 -3.84 11.55 -5.68
CA ALA A 180 -2.75 10.66 -6.10
C ALA A 180 -3.21 9.19 -6.19
N LEU A 181 -3.97 8.70 -5.21
CA LEU A 181 -4.56 7.35 -5.22
C LEU A 181 -5.51 7.19 -6.41
N ILE A 182 -6.42 8.14 -6.62
CA ILE A 182 -7.41 8.10 -7.69
C ILE A 182 -6.74 8.08 -9.07
N ARG A 183 -5.72 8.92 -9.28
CA ARG A 183 -4.96 8.92 -10.54
C ARG A 183 -4.21 7.62 -10.79
N ALA A 184 -3.60 7.05 -9.74
CA ALA A 184 -2.83 5.81 -9.86
C ALA A 184 -3.74 4.63 -10.25
N PHE A 185 -4.85 4.40 -9.54
CA PHE A 185 -5.73 3.27 -9.88
C PHE A 185 -6.45 3.47 -11.23
N ALA A 186 -6.78 4.70 -11.61
CA ALA A 186 -7.41 4.97 -12.91
C ALA A 186 -6.52 4.62 -14.11
N GLY A 187 -5.19 4.49 -13.91
CA GLY A 187 -4.28 3.96 -14.93
C GLY A 187 -4.43 2.45 -15.16
N SER A 188 -4.90 1.72 -14.14
CA SER A 188 -5.00 0.25 -14.14
C SER A 188 -6.43 -0.27 -14.28
N TYR A 189 -7.43 0.55 -13.94
CA TYR A 189 -8.84 0.17 -13.87
C TYR A 189 -9.74 1.05 -14.73
N ARG A 190 -10.81 0.46 -15.28
CA ARG A 190 -11.78 1.21 -16.07
C ARG A 190 -12.74 1.98 -15.18
N CYS A 191 -12.75 3.30 -15.34
CA CYS A 191 -13.67 4.21 -14.65
C CYS A 191 -14.73 4.67 -15.64
N GLU A 192 -15.89 4.02 -15.61
CA GLU A 192 -16.95 4.19 -16.61
C GLU A 192 -18.24 4.81 -16.04
N MET A 193 -18.24 5.23 -14.77
CA MET A 193 -19.42 5.82 -14.14
C MET A 193 -19.65 7.24 -14.65
N PRO A 194 -20.91 7.72 -14.66
CA PRO A 194 -21.22 9.08 -15.09
C PRO A 194 -20.42 10.14 -14.32
N GLY A 195 -19.66 10.97 -15.04
CA GLY A 195 -18.83 12.04 -14.48
C GLY A 195 -17.38 11.63 -14.17
N ASP A 196 -17.03 10.34 -14.24
CA ASP A 196 -15.66 9.87 -14.01
C ASP A 196 -14.69 10.49 -15.02
N VAL A 197 -15.08 10.59 -16.28
CA VAL A 197 -14.25 11.15 -17.35
C VAL A 197 -13.91 12.62 -17.06
N GLU A 198 -14.89 13.42 -16.65
CA GLU A 198 -14.71 14.82 -16.28
C GLU A 198 -13.84 14.95 -15.02
N CYS A 199 -14.07 14.09 -14.02
CA CYS A 199 -13.27 14.04 -12.81
C CYS A 199 -11.80 13.72 -13.13
N LEU A 200 -11.53 12.64 -13.86
CA LEU A 200 -10.18 12.23 -14.23
C LEU A 200 -9.46 13.26 -15.11
N LYS A 201 -10.19 13.96 -16.01
CA LYS A 201 -9.63 15.09 -16.76
C LYS A 201 -9.20 16.25 -15.85
N ARG A 202 -9.95 16.53 -14.78
CA ARG A 202 -9.61 17.55 -13.78
C ARG A 202 -8.39 17.16 -12.96
N LEU A 203 -8.29 15.90 -12.57
CA LEU A 203 -7.17 15.38 -11.79
C LEU A 203 -5.87 15.28 -12.61
N GLY A 204 -5.99 15.01 -13.91
CA GLY A 204 -4.87 14.78 -14.81
C GLY A 204 -4.33 13.34 -14.72
N PRO A 205 -3.37 12.97 -15.59
CA PRO A 205 -2.80 11.63 -15.61
C PRO A 205 -1.89 11.37 -14.40
N THR A 206 -1.73 10.10 -14.03
CA THR A 206 -0.63 9.64 -13.17
C THR A 206 0.69 9.64 -13.95
N SER A 207 1.81 9.89 -13.26
CA SER A 207 3.14 9.87 -13.90
C SER A 207 3.76 8.47 -13.90
N SER A 208 3.46 7.67 -12.87
CA SER A 208 4.10 6.37 -12.65
C SER A 208 3.14 5.20 -12.44
N GLY A 209 1.85 5.45 -12.23
CA GLY A 209 0.91 4.42 -11.73
C GLY A 209 1.13 4.06 -10.26
N ASN A 210 2.08 4.70 -9.58
CA ASN A 210 2.39 4.52 -8.18
C ASN A 210 2.09 5.84 -7.42
N PRO A 211 1.08 5.87 -6.55
CA PRO A 211 0.68 7.09 -5.84
C PRO A 211 1.79 7.60 -4.91
N LEU A 212 2.59 6.72 -4.30
CA LEU A 212 3.69 7.14 -3.42
C LEU A 212 4.83 7.75 -4.22
N HIS A 213 5.16 7.17 -5.39
CA HIS A 213 6.16 7.72 -6.29
C HIS A 213 5.73 9.10 -6.81
N ASP A 214 4.48 9.26 -7.25
CA ASP A 214 3.95 10.54 -7.75
C ASP A 214 3.95 11.62 -6.64
N LEU A 215 3.68 11.26 -5.38
CA LEU A 215 3.76 12.18 -4.24
C LEU A 215 5.20 12.62 -3.93
N ILE A 216 6.19 11.74 -4.09
CA ILE A 216 7.61 12.10 -3.96
C ILE A 216 8.02 13.04 -5.10
N LEU A 217 7.67 12.72 -6.35
CA LEU A 217 7.95 13.58 -7.51
C LEU A 217 7.36 14.98 -7.36
N ALA A 218 6.13 15.07 -6.83
CA ALA A 218 5.47 16.34 -6.54
C ALA A 218 6.05 17.08 -5.32
N LYS A 219 7.06 16.50 -4.64
CA LYS A 219 7.66 17.00 -3.39
C LYS A 219 6.65 17.17 -2.25
N ALA A 220 5.54 16.43 -2.31
CA ALA A 220 4.51 16.42 -1.28
C ALA A 220 4.94 15.56 -0.08
N VAL A 221 5.79 14.54 -0.33
CA VAL A 221 6.39 13.69 0.71
C VAL A 221 7.86 13.45 0.39
N ALA A 222 8.70 13.40 1.42
CA ALA A 222 10.09 12.98 1.25
C ALA A 222 10.18 11.45 1.08
N PRO A 223 11.12 10.91 0.28
CA PRO A 223 11.26 9.46 0.07
C PRO A 223 11.30 8.66 1.38
N GLU A 224 11.96 9.21 2.40
CA GLU A 224 12.15 8.57 3.70
C GLU A 224 10.82 8.35 4.46
N ASN A 225 9.81 9.17 4.16
CA ASN A 225 8.49 9.13 4.80
C ASN A 225 7.42 8.41 3.95
N ALA A 226 7.75 8.03 2.70
CA ALA A 226 6.77 7.52 1.76
C ALA A 226 6.11 6.21 2.20
N LEU A 227 6.88 5.26 2.75
CA LEU A 227 6.32 4.00 3.25
C LEU A 227 5.40 4.22 4.46
N ARG A 228 5.78 5.10 5.39
CA ARG A 228 4.94 5.43 6.55
C ARG A 228 3.63 6.06 6.11
N LEU A 229 3.69 7.02 5.19
CA LEU A 229 2.49 7.61 4.59
C LEU A 229 1.61 6.53 3.94
N GLY A 230 2.21 5.64 3.14
CA GLY A 230 1.48 4.56 2.49
C GLY A 230 0.79 3.62 3.48
N LEU A 231 1.44 3.30 4.60
CA LEU A 231 0.83 2.48 5.66
C LEU A 231 -0.29 3.20 6.40
N ILE A 232 -0.18 4.52 6.62
CA ILE A 232 -1.27 5.32 7.20
C ILE A 232 -2.49 5.28 6.28
N VAL A 233 -2.29 5.53 4.99
CA VAL A 233 -3.34 5.44 3.98
C VAL A 233 -3.96 4.04 3.99
N LEU A 234 -3.14 2.99 3.91
CA LEU A 234 -3.60 1.62 3.87
C LEU A 234 -4.41 1.23 5.10
N GLY A 235 -4.01 1.67 6.30
CA GLY A 235 -4.76 1.47 7.53
C GLY A 235 -6.15 2.11 7.48
N ILE A 236 -6.25 3.32 6.92
CA ILE A 236 -7.53 4.03 6.75
C ILE A 236 -8.44 3.30 5.75
N LEU A 237 -7.90 2.89 4.60
CA LEU A 237 -8.66 2.10 3.62
C LEU A 237 -9.12 0.78 4.24
N GLY A 238 -8.23 0.10 4.99
CA GLY A 238 -8.55 -1.11 5.71
C GLY A 238 -9.68 -0.94 6.73
N ASP A 239 -9.69 0.17 7.48
CA ASP A 239 -10.77 0.47 8.42
C ASP A 239 -12.09 0.84 7.72
N LEU A 240 -12.05 1.57 6.60
CA LEU A 240 -13.23 1.82 5.75
C LEU A 240 -13.82 0.52 5.21
N ALA A 241 -12.97 -0.45 4.88
CA ALA A 241 -13.38 -1.72 4.32
C ALA A 241 -13.96 -2.70 5.35
N ARG A 242 -13.91 -2.43 6.66
CA ARG A 242 -14.46 -3.33 7.68
C ARG A 242 -15.98 -3.24 7.77
N THR A 243 -16.66 -3.62 6.71
CA THR A 243 -18.12 -3.56 6.58
C THR A 243 -18.64 -4.60 5.59
N ASP A 244 -19.83 -5.12 5.87
CA ASP A 244 -20.61 -5.95 4.92
C ASP A 244 -21.37 -5.10 3.89
N ALA A 245 -21.23 -3.77 3.93
CA ALA A 245 -21.87 -2.89 2.95
C ALA A 245 -21.31 -3.13 1.54
N MET A 246 -22.19 -3.10 0.54
CA MET A 246 -21.79 -3.17 -0.88
C MET A 246 -21.04 -1.91 -1.34
N SER A 247 -21.35 -0.78 -0.69
CA SER A 247 -20.87 0.55 -1.03
C SER A 247 -20.25 1.22 0.19
N VAL A 248 -19.08 1.82 -0.01
CA VAL A 248 -18.38 2.58 1.03
C VAL A 248 -19.12 3.89 1.38
N LEU A 249 -19.98 4.36 0.48
CA LEU A 249 -20.78 5.58 0.65
C LEU A 249 -22.05 5.36 1.49
N SER A 250 -22.45 4.10 1.73
CA SER A 250 -23.68 3.78 2.48
C SER A 250 -23.60 4.09 3.98
N GLY A 251 -22.40 4.31 4.53
CA GLY A 251 -22.17 4.60 5.94
C GLY A 251 -22.23 6.08 6.32
N GLU A 252 -22.29 6.99 5.35
CA GLU A 252 -22.40 8.43 5.59
C GLU A 252 -23.84 8.88 5.38
N GLY A 253 -24.57 9.07 6.47
CA GLY A 253 -25.81 9.86 6.42
C GLY A 253 -25.50 11.28 5.91
N PRO A 254 -26.46 11.96 5.26
CA PRO A 254 -26.25 13.30 4.75
C PRO A 254 -25.86 14.24 5.90
N ALA A 255 -24.78 15.00 5.68
CA ALA A 255 -24.34 16.09 6.55
C ALA A 255 -25.40 17.20 6.65
#